data_AF-A0A9N8YXD7-F1
#
_entry.id   AF-A0A9N8YXD7-F1
#
_cell.length_a   1.000
_cell.length_b   1.000
_cell.length_c   1.000
_cell.angle_alpha   90.00
_cell.angle_beta   90.00
_cell.angle_gamma   90.00
#
_symmetry.space_group_name_H-M   'P 1'
#
loop_
_entity.id
_entity.type
_entity.pdbx_description
1 polymer ?
#
loop_
_entity_poly.entity_id
_entity_poly.type
_entity_poly.pdbx_seq_one_letter_code
_entity_poly.pdbx_strand_id
1 'polypeptide(L)'
;MSGSSTTTLTVLSLNCWGLAVISKLRPQRMEAIADALASSAYEIVGLQEVWVYADYELIISRTKARFPYAKFFHSAVFGGGLAILSRYPILEASFHPYRLNGRAINFYHGDWYVGKGIASIVIDHPVGGFTEVFNTHTHAGYGPREKDEYLSHRIAQGWEIANILRASAARGRNVIALGDFNSRPDTIFYKLVTTHGQVTDAWNFQQSTAPIISDSSSAIQENEDEDIDVDAAIIKKGYTSDSPKNTWSGSLEQAKKTKNYGQRIDYVFYRKTSRFWCSNARVVFTEVIPGLNCSYTDHFGVEATFTIVGGGKSSVIPLTVWEQGVYDYEHDSDSATFDDMLEVFRKDLEKSISKQKFHYAIFYISSSIVFMGILMTIIIQAGALSPPSWVVIIITIAVALFAALGTIFGLVGLLSGNSEQNGLKLVIEEVESWTEGKKIVESRRTSYRDDGSGSQRSSAVEGDLKRLT
;
A
#
# COMPACT_ATOMS: atom_id res chain seq x y z
N MET A 1 12.94 2.61 -42.62
CA MET A 1 11.85 2.69 -41.63
C MET A 1 11.80 1.37 -40.86
N SER A 2 12.44 1.28 -39.69
CA SER A 2 12.29 0.11 -38.81
C SER A 2 10.99 0.24 -38.04
N GLY A 3 10.00 -0.61 -38.36
CA GLY A 3 8.70 -0.58 -37.69
C GLY A 3 8.84 -0.79 -36.19
N SER A 4 8.29 0.15 -35.41
CA SER A 4 8.10 -0.05 -33.97
C SER A 4 7.03 -1.11 -33.76
N SER A 5 7.34 -2.13 -32.95
CA SER A 5 6.38 -3.15 -32.55
C SER A 5 5.51 -2.62 -31.41
N THR A 6 4.21 -2.46 -31.64
CA THR A 6 3.24 -2.13 -30.59
C THR A 6 2.57 -3.40 -30.08
N THR A 7 2.43 -3.55 -28.78
CA THR A 7 1.68 -4.64 -28.13
C THR A 7 0.90 -4.11 -26.92
N THR A 8 0.01 -4.94 -26.37
CA THR A 8 -0.62 -4.70 -25.07
C THR A 8 0.07 -5.50 -23.96
N LEU A 9 -0.15 -5.09 -22.72
CA LEU A 9 0.10 -5.85 -21.50
C LEU A 9 -1.11 -5.70 -20.57
N THR A 10 -1.82 -6.78 -20.26
CA THR A 10 -3.00 -6.74 -19.37
C THR A 10 -2.70 -7.34 -18.01
N VAL A 11 -2.94 -6.57 -16.93
CA VAL A 11 -2.66 -6.93 -15.54
C VAL A 11 -3.92 -6.93 -14.68
N LEU A 12 -3.88 -7.68 -13.57
CA LEU A 12 -4.94 -7.76 -12.56
C LEU A 12 -4.36 -7.56 -11.14
N SER A 13 -5.07 -6.81 -10.31
CA SER A 13 -4.98 -6.89 -8.83
C SER A 13 -6.23 -7.57 -8.26
N LEU A 14 -6.06 -8.46 -7.27
CA LEU A 14 -7.19 -9.10 -6.59
C LEU A 14 -6.85 -9.48 -5.13
N ASN A 15 -7.48 -8.82 -4.16
CA ASN A 15 -7.51 -9.29 -2.77
C ASN A 15 -8.43 -10.53 -2.70
N CYS A 16 -7.89 -11.69 -2.33
CA CYS A 16 -8.58 -12.97 -2.40
C CYS A 16 -9.41 -13.32 -1.15
N TRP A 17 -9.27 -12.56 -0.06
CA TRP A 17 -9.88 -12.85 1.25
C TRP A 17 -9.68 -14.31 1.66
N GLY A 18 -8.42 -14.74 1.76
CA GLY A 18 -8.05 -16.16 1.92
C GLY A 18 -7.77 -16.60 3.37
N LEU A 19 -8.39 -15.98 4.38
CA LEU A 19 -8.04 -16.28 5.78
C LEU A 19 -8.44 -17.71 6.16
N ALA A 20 -7.57 -18.38 6.93
CA ALA A 20 -7.70 -19.80 7.25
C ALA A 20 -9.00 -20.18 7.99
N VAL A 21 -9.54 -19.27 8.82
CA VAL A 21 -10.69 -19.51 9.70
C VAL A 21 -11.84 -18.52 9.49
N ILE A 22 -11.54 -17.27 9.12
CA ILE A 22 -12.53 -16.19 9.02
C ILE A 22 -13.27 -16.22 7.67
N SER A 23 -12.56 -16.51 6.59
CA SER A 23 -13.08 -16.36 5.23
C SER A 23 -14.00 -17.52 4.84
N LYS A 24 -15.26 -17.18 4.58
CA LYS A 24 -16.31 -18.17 4.26
C LYS A 24 -16.07 -18.79 2.88
N LEU A 25 -16.42 -20.07 2.75
CA LEU A 25 -16.30 -20.88 1.52
C LEU A 25 -14.90 -20.81 0.87
N ARG A 26 -13.83 -20.59 1.66
CA ARG A 26 -12.49 -20.31 1.13
C ARG A 26 -12.03 -21.35 0.10
N PRO A 27 -12.06 -22.69 0.35
CA PRO A 27 -11.58 -23.66 -0.64
C PRO A 27 -12.31 -23.51 -1.98
N GLN A 28 -13.64 -23.45 -1.96
CA GLN A 28 -14.46 -23.34 -3.17
C GLN A 28 -14.24 -22.00 -3.90
N ARG A 29 -14.05 -20.89 -3.18
CA ARG A 29 -13.73 -19.60 -3.79
C ARG A 29 -12.32 -19.58 -4.38
N MET A 30 -11.31 -20.15 -3.70
CA MET A 30 -9.95 -20.20 -4.21
C MET A 30 -9.83 -21.10 -5.44
N GLU A 31 -10.60 -22.19 -5.52
CA GLU A 31 -10.77 -22.98 -6.74
C GLU A 31 -11.39 -22.15 -7.88
N ALA A 32 -12.48 -21.43 -7.62
CA ALA A 32 -13.14 -20.59 -8.62
C ALA A 32 -12.25 -19.43 -9.10
N ILE A 33 -11.50 -18.78 -8.20
CA ILE A 33 -10.48 -17.78 -8.54
C ILE A 33 -9.42 -18.42 -9.46
N ALA A 34 -8.89 -19.58 -9.10
CA ALA A 34 -7.88 -20.27 -9.90
C ALA A 34 -8.38 -20.62 -11.32
N ASP A 35 -9.64 -21.06 -11.47
CA ASP A 35 -10.24 -21.38 -12.77
C ASP A 35 -10.50 -20.14 -13.63
N ALA A 36 -10.99 -19.06 -13.01
CA ALA A 36 -11.17 -17.75 -13.66
C ALA A 36 -9.83 -17.19 -14.15
N LEU A 37 -8.78 -17.25 -13.33
CA LEU A 37 -7.42 -16.83 -13.69
C LEU A 37 -6.82 -17.69 -14.81
N ALA A 38 -7.03 -19.02 -14.78
CA ALA A 38 -6.52 -19.94 -15.81
C ALA A 38 -7.15 -19.67 -17.18
N SER A 39 -8.44 -19.29 -17.18
CA SER A 39 -9.22 -18.97 -18.39
C SER A 39 -9.08 -17.52 -18.87
N SER A 40 -8.34 -16.68 -18.13
CA SER A 40 -8.36 -15.23 -18.30
C SER A 40 -7.56 -14.69 -19.50
N ALA A 41 -7.73 -13.39 -19.77
CA ALA A 41 -6.87 -12.62 -20.67
C ALA A 41 -5.53 -12.18 -20.03
N TYR A 42 -5.41 -12.22 -18.70
CA TYR A 42 -4.33 -11.60 -17.93
C TYR A 42 -2.94 -12.18 -18.21
N GLU A 43 -1.92 -11.33 -18.12
CA GLU A 43 -0.53 -11.70 -18.35
C GLU A 43 0.34 -11.52 -17.11
N ILE A 44 -0.08 -10.65 -16.19
CA ILE A 44 0.51 -10.53 -14.85
C ILE A 44 -0.64 -10.36 -13.85
N VAL A 45 -0.59 -11.07 -12.73
CA VAL A 45 -1.62 -11.03 -11.68
C VAL A 45 -0.94 -10.85 -10.34
N GLY A 46 -1.28 -9.79 -9.61
CA GLY A 46 -0.94 -9.65 -8.20
C GLY A 46 -2.13 -10.08 -7.34
N LEU A 47 -1.89 -11.01 -6.43
CA LEU A 47 -2.87 -11.49 -5.47
C LEU A 47 -2.49 -11.00 -4.08
N GLN A 48 -3.48 -10.52 -3.33
CA GLN A 48 -3.37 -10.21 -1.91
C GLN A 48 -4.18 -11.22 -1.10
N GLU A 49 -3.88 -11.37 0.19
CA GLU A 49 -4.59 -12.25 1.12
C GLU A 49 -4.62 -13.75 0.77
N VAL A 50 -3.61 -14.24 0.04
CA VAL A 50 -3.37 -15.67 -0.14
C VAL A 50 -2.65 -16.22 1.10
N TRP A 51 -3.35 -16.26 2.24
CA TRP A 51 -2.75 -16.58 3.54
C TRP A 51 -2.40 -18.06 3.73
N VAL A 52 -3.12 -18.98 3.08
CA VAL A 52 -2.87 -20.42 3.17
C VAL A 52 -2.02 -20.87 1.98
N TYR A 53 -0.83 -21.42 2.25
CA TYR A 53 0.12 -21.81 1.20
C TYR A 53 -0.45 -22.86 0.22
N ALA A 54 -1.27 -23.80 0.71
CA ALA A 54 -1.94 -24.78 -0.14
C ALA A 54 -2.90 -24.14 -1.17
N ASP A 55 -3.49 -22.99 -0.85
CA ASP A 55 -4.34 -22.25 -1.79
C ASP A 55 -3.49 -21.56 -2.88
N TYR A 56 -2.25 -21.14 -2.56
CA TYR A 56 -1.27 -20.71 -3.56
C TYR A 56 -0.81 -21.87 -4.46
N GLU A 57 -0.51 -23.05 -3.89
CA GLU A 57 -0.14 -24.26 -4.64
C GLU A 57 -1.26 -24.68 -5.62
N LEU A 58 -2.51 -24.64 -5.16
CA LEU A 58 -3.70 -24.83 -5.99
C LEU A 58 -3.73 -23.84 -7.17
N ILE A 59 -3.61 -22.53 -6.88
CA ILE A 59 -3.63 -21.49 -7.91
C ILE A 59 -2.54 -21.70 -8.96
N ILE A 60 -1.28 -21.91 -8.56
CA ILE A 60 -0.20 -22.10 -9.54
C ILE A 60 -0.34 -23.41 -10.32
N SER A 61 -0.93 -24.45 -9.73
CA SER A 61 -1.14 -25.74 -10.42
C SER A 61 -2.17 -25.62 -11.54
N ARG A 62 -3.33 -24.98 -11.28
CA ARG A 62 -4.39 -24.78 -12.28
C ARG A 62 -4.01 -23.74 -13.32
N THR A 63 -3.33 -22.66 -12.92
CA THR A 63 -3.00 -21.55 -13.82
C THR A 63 -1.68 -21.73 -14.58
N LYS A 64 -0.93 -22.82 -14.39
CA LYS A 64 0.41 -23.07 -14.96
C LYS A 64 0.52 -22.85 -16.47
N ALA A 65 -0.52 -23.19 -17.23
CA ALA A 65 -0.54 -22.99 -18.68
C ALA A 65 -0.63 -21.50 -19.08
N ARG A 66 -1.18 -20.65 -18.20
CA ARG A 66 -1.35 -19.21 -18.39
C ARG A 66 -0.20 -18.41 -17.78
N PHE A 67 0.23 -18.80 -16.58
CA PHE A 67 1.33 -18.21 -15.82
C PHE A 67 2.37 -19.29 -15.49
N PRO A 68 3.28 -19.61 -16.42
CA PRO A 68 4.36 -20.57 -16.17
C PRO A 68 5.36 -20.08 -15.11
N TYR A 69 5.35 -18.80 -14.76
CA TYR A 69 6.18 -18.21 -13.70
C TYR A 69 5.29 -17.66 -12.58
N ALA A 70 5.63 -17.95 -11.34
CA ALA A 70 4.91 -17.48 -10.17
C ALA A 70 5.85 -17.30 -8.97
N LYS A 71 5.53 -16.38 -8.08
CA LYS A 71 6.26 -16.14 -6.84
C LYS A 71 5.32 -15.85 -5.68
N PHE A 72 5.42 -16.67 -4.64
CA PHE A 72 4.91 -16.37 -3.30
C PHE A 72 5.96 -15.62 -2.48
N PHE A 73 5.51 -14.69 -1.62
CA PHE A 73 6.38 -13.87 -0.79
C PHE A 73 6.12 -14.15 0.69
N HIS A 74 7.11 -14.76 1.36
CA HIS A 74 7.07 -15.04 2.79
C HIS A 74 7.52 -13.80 3.59
N SER A 75 6.82 -13.47 4.68
CA SER A 75 7.14 -12.35 5.56
C SER A 75 6.66 -12.60 7.00
N ALA A 76 7.37 -12.01 7.97
CA ALA A 76 7.03 -12.02 9.41
C ALA A 76 6.58 -13.39 9.97
N VAL A 77 5.55 -13.43 10.82
CA VAL A 77 5.15 -14.62 11.58
C VAL A 77 4.10 -15.45 10.83
N PHE A 78 3.14 -14.80 10.18
CA PHE A 78 2.01 -15.46 9.51
C PHE A 78 2.05 -15.38 7.98
N GLY A 79 3.11 -14.83 7.38
CA GLY A 79 3.14 -14.49 5.95
C GLY A 79 2.38 -13.19 5.67
N GLY A 80 2.66 -12.56 4.53
CA GLY A 80 2.03 -11.31 4.08
C GLY A 80 0.89 -11.51 3.08
N GLY A 81 0.61 -12.76 2.69
CA GLY A 81 -0.47 -13.12 1.77
C GLY A 81 -0.27 -12.67 0.31
N LEU A 82 0.95 -12.25 -0.07
CA LEU A 82 1.24 -11.72 -1.41
C LEU A 82 1.78 -12.80 -2.35
N ALA A 83 1.21 -12.86 -3.55
CA ALA A 83 1.73 -13.63 -4.67
C ALA A 83 1.71 -12.81 -5.96
N ILE A 84 2.63 -13.09 -6.89
CA ILE A 84 2.59 -12.57 -8.26
C ILE A 84 2.69 -13.73 -9.24
N LEU A 85 1.77 -13.80 -10.19
CA LEU A 85 1.75 -14.74 -11.32
C LEU A 85 2.16 -13.97 -12.59
N SER A 86 2.95 -14.58 -13.46
CA SER A 86 3.50 -13.95 -14.66
C SER A 86 3.54 -14.90 -15.85
N ARG A 87 3.16 -14.38 -17.01
CA ARG A 87 3.37 -14.99 -18.33
C ARG A 87 4.85 -14.93 -18.75
N TYR A 88 5.58 -13.96 -18.22
CA TYR A 88 6.96 -13.61 -18.59
C TYR A 88 7.98 -14.11 -17.53
N PRO A 89 9.21 -14.48 -17.94
CA PRO A 89 10.24 -14.94 -17.01
C PRO A 89 10.54 -13.93 -15.91
N ILE A 90 10.63 -14.41 -14.67
CA ILE A 90 11.01 -13.61 -13.50
C ILE A 90 12.54 -13.60 -13.40
N LEU A 91 13.15 -12.43 -13.55
CA LEU A 91 14.61 -12.20 -13.45
C LEU A 91 15.05 -11.92 -12.02
N GLU A 92 14.30 -11.06 -11.33
CA GLU A 92 14.51 -10.68 -9.93
C GLU A 92 13.19 -10.82 -9.17
N ALA A 93 13.27 -11.18 -7.89
CA ALA A 93 12.13 -11.13 -6.97
C ALA A 93 12.59 -10.58 -5.63
N SER A 94 11.88 -9.58 -5.10
CA SER A 94 12.22 -8.90 -3.85
C SER A 94 10.98 -8.71 -2.97
N PHE A 95 11.19 -8.54 -1.67
CA PHE A 95 10.14 -8.14 -0.73
C PHE A 95 10.71 -7.11 0.24
N HIS A 96 10.03 -5.98 0.36
CA HIS A 96 10.35 -4.92 1.30
C HIS A 96 9.27 -4.87 2.39
N PRO A 97 9.55 -5.32 3.63
CA PRO A 97 8.63 -5.17 4.75
C PRO A 97 8.53 -3.70 5.15
N TYR A 98 7.32 -3.20 5.36
CA TYR A 98 7.13 -1.85 5.86
C TYR A 98 7.58 -1.71 7.31
N ARG A 99 8.09 -0.52 7.65
CA ARG A 99 8.62 -0.22 8.99
C ARG A 99 7.54 -0.03 10.05
N LEU A 100 6.35 0.42 9.63
CA LEU A 100 5.20 0.69 10.50
C LEU A 100 4.00 -0.17 10.06
N ASN A 101 3.75 -1.23 10.84
CA ASN A 101 2.76 -2.28 10.56
C ASN A 101 1.79 -2.50 11.73
N GLY A 102 1.34 -1.43 12.37
CA GLY A 102 0.43 -1.49 13.51
C GLY A 102 1.15 -1.80 14.81
N ARG A 103 0.42 -2.41 15.76
CA ARG A 103 0.80 -2.49 17.19
C ARG A 103 0.62 -3.90 17.72
N ALA A 104 1.66 -4.49 18.32
CA ALA A 104 1.63 -5.89 18.80
C ALA A 104 0.50 -6.17 19.80
N ILE A 105 0.12 -5.20 20.64
CA ILE A 105 -0.96 -5.38 21.63
C ILE A 105 -2.35 -5.52 20.99
N ASN A 106 -2.52 -5.02 19.76
CA ASN A 106 -3.78 -5.07 19.02
C ASN A 106 -3.85 -6.37 18.19
N PHE A 107 -3.68 -7.52 18.85
CA PHE A 107 -3.60 -8.84 18.22
C PHE A 107 -4.84 -9.21 17.38
N TYR A 108 -5.99 -8.62 17.71
CA TYR A 108 -7.25 -8.79 16.99
C TYR A 108 -7.32 -8.03 15.65
N HIS A 109 -6.39 -7.10 15.39
CA HIS A 109 -6.19 -6.51 14.05
C HIS A 109 -5.19 -7.32 13.21
N GLY A 110 -4.24 -8.05 13.81
CA GLY A 110 -3.36 -9.00 13.09
C GLY A 110 -2.25 -8.39 12.22
N ASP A 111 -2.39 -7.18 11.67
CA ASP A 111 -1.45 -6.51 10.73
C ASP A 111 0.04 -6.57 11.17
N TRP A 112 0.29 -6.45 12.48
CA TRP A 112 1.64 -6.49 13.06
C TRP A 112 2.34 -7.86 12.90
N TYR A 113 1.56 -8.95 12.87
CA TYR A 113 2.09 -10.31 12.82
C TYR A 113 2.27 -10.85 11.39
N VAL A 114 1.49 -10.34 10.43
CA VAL A 114 1.60 -10.66 9.00
C VAL A 114 2.75 -9.90 8.32
N GLY A 115 3.15 -8.76 8.87
CA GLY A 115 4.26 -7.95 8.35
C GLY A 115 4.00 -7.47 6.94
N LYS A 116 3.00 -6.60 6.79
CA LYS A 116 2.64 -5.93 5.52
C LYS A 116 3.89 -5.34 4.84
N GLY A 117 3.88 -5.31 3.52
CA GLY A 117 5.02 -4.90 2.72
C GLY A 117 4.70 -4.82 1.24
N ILE A 118 5.71 -4.49 0.44
CA ILE A 118 5.64 -4.46 -1.02
C ILE A 118 6.55 -5.55 -1.60
N ALA A 119 5.93 -6.50 -2.29
CA ALA A 119 6.61 -7.48 -3.11
C ALA A 119 6.92 -6.89 -4.50
N SER A 120 8.03 -7.29 -5.12
CA SER A 120 8.29 -6.99 -6.53
C SER A 120 8.83 -8.19 -7.29
N ILE A 121 8.52 -8.23 -8.59
CA ILE A 121 9.25 -9.03 -9.59
C ILE A 121 9.75 -8.11 -10.70
N VAL A 122 10.92 -8.41 -11.24
CA VAL A 122 11.37 -7.86 -12.53
C VAL A 122 11.18 -8.93 -13.59
N ILE A 123 10.50 -8.58 -14.67
CA ILE A 123 10.32 -9.45 -15.83
C ILE A 123 11.04 -8.89 -17.05
N ASP A 124 11.41 -9.80 -17.97
CA ASP A 124 11.78 -9.42 -19.33
C ASP A 124 10.53 -9.43 -20.23
N HIS A 125 10.00 -8.25 -20.55
CA HIS A 125 8.86 -8.13 -21.47
C HIS A 125 9.37 -7.98 -22.91
N PRO A 126 8.99 -8.86 -23.87
CA PRO A 126 9.66 -8.98 -25.17
C PRO A 126 9.62 -7.72 -26.05
N VAL A 127 8.69 -6.80 -25.78
CA VAL A 127 8.58 -5.49 -26.45
C VAL A 127 8.93 -4.32 -25.52
N GLY A 128 8.72 -4.48 -24.21
CA GLY A 128 8.85 -3.38 -23.24
C GLY A 128 10.23 -3.32 -22.58
N GLY A 129 11.01 -4.38 -22.68
CA GLY A 129 12.21 -4.60 -21.88
C GLY A 129 11.86 -4.83 -20.40
N PHE A 130 12.79 -4.46 -19.52
CA PHE A 130 12.63 -4.69 -18.09
C PHE A 130 11.45 -3.94 -17.49
N THR A 131 10.53 -4.69 -16.90
CA THR A 131 9.34 -4.18 -16.22
C THR A 131 9.35 -4.68 -14.79
N GLU A 132 9.35 -3.78 -13.82
CA GLU A 132 9.19 -4.14 -12.42
C GLU A 132 7.72 -4.00 -12.03
N VAL A 133 7.13 -5.12 -11.61
CA VAL A 133 5.76 -5.19 -11.12
C VAL A 133 5.79 -5.35 -9.61
N PHE A 134 5.17 -4.40 -8.94
CA PHE A 134 5.00 -4.39 -7.50
C PHE A 134 3.60 -4.86 -7.14
N ASN A 135 3.51 -5.68 -6.09
CA ASN A 135 2.28 -6.07 -5.42
C ASN A 135 2.37 -5.67 -3.95
N THR A 136 1.39 -4.93 -3.44
CA THR A 136 1.31 -4.55 -2.03
C THR A 136 -0.04 -4.90 -1.40
N HIS A 137 0.00 -5.10 -0.09
CA HIS A 137 -1.14 -4.94 0.79
C HIS A 137 -0.68 -4.05 1.94
N THR A 138 -1.20 -2.84 2.05
CA THR A 138 -0.88 -1.88 3.13
C THR A 138 -1.68 -2.17 4.42
N HIS A 139 -1.46 -1.38 5.47
CA HIS A 139 -2.17 -1.52 6.74
C HIS A 139 -3.65 -1.15 6.61
N ALA A 140 -4.57 -1.88 7.24
CA ALA A 140 -6.00 -1.54 7.19
C ALA A 140 -6.39 -0.39 8.16
N GLY A 141 -7.49 0.31 7.88
CA GLY A 141 -7.93 1.48 8.68
C GLY A 141 -8.64 1.14 10.00
N TYR A 142 -9.25 -0.04 10.09
CA TYR A 142 -9.96 -0.56 11.28
C TYR A 142 -10.99 0.41 11.89
N GLY A 143 -11.87 0.99 11.06
CA GLY A 143 -13.05 1.74 11.50
C GLY A 143 -13.31 3.02 10.72
N PRO A 144 -14.16 3.92 11.24
CA PRO A 144 -14.43 5.23 10.64
C PRO A 144 -13.18 6.11 10.55
N ARG A 145 -13.07 6.89 9.46
CA ARG A 145 -11.90 7.71 9.13
C ARG A 145 -11.49 8.68 10.23
N GLU A 146 -12.44 9.20 10.99
CA GLU A 146 -12.21 10.18 12.07
C GLU A 146 -11.51 9.55 13.29
N LYS A 147 -11.48 8.22 13.38
CA LYS A 147 -10.93 7.43 14.49
C LYS A 147 -9.75 6.55 14.07
N ASP A 148 -9.25 6.71 12.86
CA ASP A 148 -8.21 5.88 12.27
C ASP A 148 -6.87 6.03 13.02
N GLU A 149 -6.55 5.06 13.88
CA GLU A 149 -5.32 5.08 14.68
C GLU A 149 -4.06 4.66 13.90
N TYR A 150 -4.20 4.33 12.60
CA TYR A 150 -3.15 3.81 11.71
C TYR A 150 -2.90 4.70 10.49
N LEU A 151 -3.48 5.90 10.43
CA LEU A 151 -3.26 6.85 9.34
C LEU A 151 -1.76 7.19 9.18
N SER A 152 -1.04 7.37 10.29
CA SER A 152 0.42 7.52 10.33
C SER A 152 1.13 6.31 9.71
N HIS A 153 0.74 5.10 10.09
CA HIS A 153 1.31 3.86 9.55
C HIS A 153 1.11 3.78 8.04
N ARG A 154 -0.12 3.98 7.53
CA ARG A 154 -0.36 3.99 6.08
C ARG A 154 0.41 5.09 5.36
N ILE A 155 0.42 6.34 5.85
CA ILE A 155 1.16 7.43 5.20
C ILE A 155 2.67 7.11 5.11
N ALA A 156 3.27 6.52 6.15
CA ALA A 156 4.66 6.07 6.11
C ALA A 156 4.90 4.93 5.10
N GLN A 157 3.95 3.99 4.97
CA GLN A 157 3.98 2.98 3.91
C GLN A 157 3.87 3.63 2.51
N GLY A 158 3.06 4.67 2.34
CA GLY A 158 2.93 5.45 1.11
C GLY A 158 4.24 6.15 0.72
N TRP A 159 4.97 6.67 1.71
CA TRP A 159 6.31 7.24 1.53
C TRP A 159 7.32 6.18 1.08
N GLU A 160 7.34 5.01 1.72
CA GLU A 160 8.18 3.88 1.33
C GLU A 160 7.86 3.39 -0.09
N ILE A 161 6.58 3.21 -0.43
CA ILE A 161 6.11 2.87 -1.79
C ILE A 161 6.64 3.90 -2.79
N ALA A 162 6.34 5.19 -2.59
CA ALA A 162 6.70 6.25 -3.52
C ALA A 162 8.22 6.29 -3.81
N ASN A 163 9.05 6.16 -2.77
CA ASN A 163 10.50 6.10 -2.92
C ASN A 163 10.97 4.84 -3.67
N ILE A 164 10.36 3.68 -3.42
CA ILE A 164 10.66 2.41 -4.11
C ILE A 164 10.28 2.48 -5.60
N LEU A 165 9.09 3.02 -5.94
CA LEU A 165 8.65 3.17 -7.32
C LEU A 165 9.56 4.14 -8.10
N ARG A 166 9.98 5.24 -7.46
CA ARG A 166 10.99 6.15 -8.03
C ARG A 166 12.36 5.49 -8.20
N ALA A 167 12.83 4.73 -7.22
CA ALA A 167 14.10 4.01 -7.34
C ALA A 167 14.06 2.98 -8.50
N SER A 168 12.93 2.30 -8.70
CA SER A 168 12.73 1.37 -9.81
C SER A 168 12.71 2.08 -11.16
N ALA A 169 11.92 3.14 -11.30
CA ALA A 169 11.91 3.94 -12.50
C ALA A 169 13.31 4.50 -12.79
N ALA A 170 14.03 5.08 -11.81
CA ALA A 170 15.40 5.59 -12.01
C ALA A 170 16.42 4.55 -12.50
N ARG A 171 16.14 3.24 -12.41
CA ARG A 171 16.94 2.15 -13.01
C ARG A 171 16.61 1.86 -14.49
N GLY A 172 15.83 2.70 -15.17
CA GLY A 172 15.43 2.50 -16.56
C GLY A 172 14.31 1.46 -16.76
N ARG A 173 13.60 1.06 -15.70
CA ARG A 173 12.54 0.04 -15.74
C ARG A 173 11.18 0.66 -16.07
N ASN A 174 10.29 -0.07 -16.76
CA ASN A 174 8.86 0.24 -16.69
C ASN A 174 8.36 -0.12 -15.29
N VAL A 175 7.44 0.66 -14.73
CA VAL A 175 6.95 0.46 -13.35
C VAL A 175 5.44 0.29 -13.37
N ILE A 176 4.97 -0.81 -12.78
CA ILE A 176 3.57 -1.07 -12.48
C ILE A 176 3.49 -1.39 -10.98
N ALA A 177 2.61 -0.72 -10.24
CA ALA A 177 2.38 -1.00 -8.83
C ALA A 177 0.89 -1.23 -8.59
N LEU A 178 0.56 -2.45 -8.18
CA LEU A 178 -0.80 -2.89 -7.97
C LEU A 178 -0.96 -3.45 -6.55
N GLY A 179 -2.20 -3.58 -6.09
CA GLY A 179 -2.46 -4.06 -4.75
C GLY A 179 -3.71 -3.49 -4.11
N ASP A 180 -3.93 -3.92 -2.87
CA ASP A 180 -4.83 -3.28 -1.92
C ASP A 180 -4.03 -2.23 -1.13
N PHE A 181 -4.36 -0.96 -1.35
CA PHE A 181 -3.67 0.17 -0.73
C PHE A 181 -4.43 0.70 0.51
N ASN A 182 -5.56 0.10 0.90
CA ASN A 182 -6.37 0.44 2.09
C ASN A 182 -6.62 1.97 2.27
N SER A 183 -6.62 2.70 1.15
CA SER A 183 -6.58 4.17 1.13
C SER A 183 -7.40 4.69 -0.05
N ARG A 184 -8.31 5.62 0.21
CA ARG A 184 -9.18 6.20 -0.82
C ARG A 184 -8.47 7.29 -1.66
N PRO A 185 -8.98 7.66 -2.85
CA PRO A 185 -8.35 8.65 -3.71
C PRO A 185 -8.25 10.05 -3.08
N ASP A 186 -9.12 10.34 -2.11
CA ASP A 186 -9.21 11.60 -1.37
C ASP A 186 -8.34 11.64 -0.10
N THR A 187 -7.21 10.90 -0.09
CA THR A 187 -6.30 10.79 1.07
C THR A 187 -4.90 11.33 0.78
N ILE A 188 -4.21 11.79 1.83
CA ILE A 188 -2.79 12.18 1.77
C ILE A 188 -1.93 11.04 1.22
N PHE A 189 -2.23 9.79 1.60
CA PHE A 189 -1.59 8.60 1.05
C PHE A 189 -1.64 8.55 -0.49
N TYR A 190 -2.83 8.68 -1.06
CA TYR A 190 -3.02 8.62 -2.51
C TYR A 190 -2.34 9.80 -3.21
N LYS A 191 -2.46 11.02 -2.65
CA LYS A 191 -1.73 12.20 -3.15
C LYS A 191 -0.23 11.92 -3.18
N LEU A 192 0.34 11.49 -2.05
CA LEU A 192 1.77 11.18 -1.92
C LEU A 192 2.27 10.13 -2.93
N VAL A 193 1.55 9.00 -3.09
CA VAL A 193 1.94 7.95 -4.04
C VAL A 193 1.89 8.48 -5.48
N THR A 194 0.88 9.28 -5.86
CA THR A 194 0.77 9.78 -7.23
C THR A 194 1.71 10.94 -7.55
N THR A 195 1.90 11.90 -6.63
CA THR A 195 2.79 13.07 -6.84
C THR A 195 4.23 12.75 -6.51
N HIS A 196 4.58 12.44 -5.25
CA HIS A 196 5.96 12.13 -4.85
C HIS A 196 6.43 10.76 -5.38
N GLY A 197 5.54 9.80 -5.63
CA GLY A 197 5.91 8.58 -6.36
C GLY A 197 6.00 8.79 -7.87
N GLN A 198 5.48 9.91 -8.38
CA GLN A 198 5.39 10.27 -9.80
C GLN A 198 4.85 9.12 -10.68
N VAL A 199 3.71 8.54 -10.25
CA VAL A 199 2.98 7.48 -10.95
C VAL A 199 1.54 7.89 -11.20
N THR A 200 1.02 7.45 -12.34
CA THR A 200 -0.36 7.69 -12.79
C THR A 200 -1.27 6.56 -12.31
N ASP A 201 -2.44 6.90 -11.79
CA ASP A 201 -3.54 5.96 -11.54
C ASP A 201 -4.15 5.51 -12.89
N ALA A 202 -4.11 4.20 -13.17
CA ALA A 202 -4.68 3.64 -14.40
C ALA A 202 -6.17 3.95 -14.56
N TRP A 203 -6.92 4.07 -13.46
CA TRP A 203 -8.35 4.39 -13.45
C TRP A 203 -8.63 5.80 -13.99
N ASN A 204 -7.89 6.79 -13.51
CA ASN A 204 -8.19 8.20 -13.81
C ASN A 204 -7.82 8.61 -15.24
N PHE A 205 -6.96 7.86 -15.93
CA PHE A 205 -6.64 8.11 -17.34
C PHE A 205 -7.88 8.02 -18.25
N GLN A 206 -8.85 7.17 -17.91
CA GLN A 206 -10.08 7.01 -18.69
C GLN A 206 -10.98 8.26 -18.62
N GLN A 207 -10.96 9.00 -17.51
CA GLN A 207 -11.80 10.20 -17.34
C GLN A 207 -11.24 11.42 -18.07
N SER A 208 -9.94 11.49 -18.34
CA SER A 208 -9.31 12.63 -19.04
C SER A 208 -9.41 12.57 -20.57
N THR A 209 -9.94 11.47 -21.13
CA THR A 209 -10.16 11.28 -22.58
C THR A 209 -11.63 11.25 -22.99
N ALA A 210 -12.56 11.25 -22.02
CA ALA A 210 -13.94 11.60 -22.27
C ALA A 210 -14.05 13.12 -22.60
N PRO A 211 -14.95 13.54 -23.50
CA PRO A 211 -15.15 14.96 -23.76
C PRO A 211 -15.55 15.67 -22.47
N ILE A 212 -14.90 16.81 -22.19
CA ILE A 212 -15.16 17.62 -21.01
C ILE A 212 -16.57 18.22 -21.13
N ILE A 213 -17.56 17.51 -20.56
CA ILE A 213 -18.79 18.14 -20.12
C ILE A 213 -18.41 18.92 -18.87
N SER A 214 -18.31 20.24 -19.02
CA SER A 214 -18.01 21.16 -17.94
C SER A 214 -19.20 21.20 -16.97
N ASP A 215 -19.10 20.44 -15.87
CA ASP A 215 -19.56 20.83 -14.54
C ASP A 215 -19.34 19.70 -13.52
N SER A 216 -18.46 19.91 -12.54
CA SER A 216 -18.52 19.21 -11.23
C SER A 216 -17.63 19.86 -10.15
N SER A 217 -17.86 21.15 -9.84
CA SER A 217 -17.74 21.62 -8.45
C SER A 217 -19.08 21.47 -7.68
N SER A 218 -20.14 21.04 -8.37
CA SER A 218 -21.32 20.47 -7.76
C SER A 218 -20.95 19.16 -7.06
N ALA A 219 -21.01 19.20 -5.73
CA ALA A 219 -21.46 18.02 -5.00
C ALA A 219 -22.72 17.51 -5.69
N ILE A 220 -22.81 16.19 -5.91
CA ILE A 220 -24.09 15.57 -6.23
C ILE A 220 -24.99 15.94 -5.05
N GLN A 221 -26.00 16.77 -5.28
CA GLN A 221 -27.13 16.82 -4.36
C GLN A 221 -27.72 15.42 -4.43
N GLU A 222 -27.45 14.63 -3.40
CA GLU A 222 -28.12 13.36 -3.18
C GLU A 222 -29.60 13.68 -2.98
N ASN A 223 -30.36 13.69 -4.08
CA ASN A 223 -31.81 13.57 -4.00
C ASN A 223 -32.08 12.24 -3.30
N GLU A 224 -32.62 12.29 -2.08
CA GLU A 224 -32.71 11.13 -1.20
C GLU A 224 -33.69 10.04 -1.71
N ASP A 225 -34.39 10.33 -2.82
CA ASP A 225 -35.39 9.49 -3.48
C ASP A 225 -34.97 8.90 -4.86
N GLU A 226 -33.76 9.14 -5.37
CA GLU A 226 -33.30 8.50 -6.62
C GLU A 226 -32.81 7.05 -6.38
N ASP A 227 -33.29 6.10 -7.18
CA ASP A 227 -32.84 4.70 -7.15
C ASP A 227 -31.36 4.61 -7.58
N ILE A 228 -30.50 4.31 -6.61
CA ILE A 228 -29.05 4.27 -6.81
C ILE A 228 -28.66 3.02 -7.61
N ASP A 229 -28.32 3.23 -8.88
CA ASP A 229 -27.67 2.23 -9.73
C ASP A 229 -26.25 1.94 -9.21
N VAL A 230 -26.13 0.85 -8.46
CA VAL A 230 -24.87 0.37 -7.88
C VAL A 230 -23.86 -0.02 -8.96
N ASP A 231 -24.31 -0.52 -10.11
CA ASP A 231 -23.42 -0.89 -11.21
C ASP A 231 -22.86 0.35 -11.92
N ALA A 232 -23.69 1.35 -12.19
CA ALA A 232 -23.22 2.66 -12.65
C ALA A 232 -22.29 3.33 -11.63
N ALA A 233 -22.53 3.17 -10.33
CA ALA A 233 -21.64 3.67 -9.27
C ALA A 233 -20.27 2.98 -9.30
N ILE A 234 -20.20 1.65 -9.43
CA ILE A 234 -18.95 0.90 -9.59
C ILE A 234 -18.21 1.36 -10.84
N ILE A 235 -18.89 1.48 -11.99
CA ILE A 235 -18.28 1.90 -13.27
C ILE A 235 -17.78 3.35 -13.22
N LYS A 236 -18.49 4.25 -12.54
CA LYS A 236 -18.15 5.69 -12.48
C LYS A 236 -17.09 6.02 -11.42
N LYS A 237 -17.15 5.35 -10.25
CA LYS A 237 -16.29 5.64 -9.08
C LYS A 237 -15.15 4.65 -8.89
N GLY A 238 -15.22 3.49 -9.53
CA GLY A 238 -14.24 2.40 -9.40
C GLY A 238 -14.28 1.75 -8.02
N TYR A 239 -15.46 1.54 -7.44
CA TYR A 239 -15.58 0.90 -6.13
C TYR A 239 -15.11 -0.56 -6.19
N THR A 240 -14.19 -0.91 -5.30
CA THR A 240 -13.53 -2.22 -5.20
C THR A 240 -13.84 -2.93 -3.88
N SER A 241 -14.26 -2.22 -2.83
CA SER A 241 -14.63 -2.80 -1.54
C SER A 241 -15.89 -2.12 -0.98
N ASP A 242 -16.52 -2.68 0.06
CA ASP A 242 -17.76 -2.21 0.71
C ASP A 242 -18.98 -1.99 -0.22
N SER A 243 -18.93 -2.43 -1.48
CA SER A 243 -20.05 -2.22 -2.41
C SER A 243 -21.25 -3.11 -2.03
N PRO A 244 -22.49 -2.59 -1.98
CA PRO A 244 -23.68 -3.40 -1.68
C PRO A 244 -24.02 -4.44 -2.76
N LYS A 245 -23.28 -4.47 -3.88
CA LYS A 245 -23.32 -5.55 -4.88
C LYS A 245 -22.48 -6.78 -4.45
N ASN A 246 -21.46 -6.60 -3.61
CA ASN A 246 -20.63 -7.71 -3.14
C ASN A 246 -21.38 -8.49 -2.04
N THR A 247 -21.49 -9.81 -2.18
CA THR A 247 -22.26 -10.65 -1.24
C THR A 247 -21.62 -10.77 0.15
N TRP A 248 -20.39 -10.30 0.33
CA TRP A 248 -19.67 -10.29 1.60
C TRP A 248 -19.67 -8.92 2.29
N SER A 249 -20.17 -7.87 1.61
CA SER A 249 -20.33 -6.52 2.15
C SER A 249 -21.72 -6.28 2.78
N GLY A 250 -21.98 -5.06 3.26
CA GLY A 250 -23.29 -4.66 3.81
C GLY A 250 -24.38 -4.59 2.73
N SER A 251 -25.65 -4.77 3.13
CA SER A 251 -26.78 -4.70 2.20
C SER A 251 -27.01 -3.30 1.63
N LEU A 252 -27.69 -3.18 0.49
CA LEU A 252 -28.07 -1.88 -0.09
C LEU A 252 -28.85 -0.99 0.90
N GLU A 253 -29.72 -1.58 1.73
CA GLU A 253 -30.46 -0.87 2.77
C GLU A 253 -29.56 -0.37 3.92
N GLN A 254 -28.43 -1.05 4.18
CA GLN A 254 -27.41 -0.55 5.09
C GLN A 254 -26.59 0.57 4.43
N ALA A 255 -26.17 0.39 3.17
CA ALA A 255 -25.45 1.38 2.38
C ALA A 255 -26.20 2.72 2.28
N LYS A 256 -27.52 2.68 2.03
CA LYS A 256 -28.41 3.85 2.07
C LYS A 256 -28.38 4.57 3.42
N LYS A 257 -28.51 3.81 4.52
CA LYS A 257 -28.52 4.36 5.89
C LYS A 257 -27.18 4.96 6.33
N THR A 258 -26.05 4.42 5.85
CA THR A 258 -24.71 4.90 6.22
C THR A 258 -24.10 5.85 5.19
N LYS A 259 -24.78 6.08 4.06
CA LYS A 259 -24.24 6.78 2.87
C LYS A 259 -22.89 6.21 2.40
N ASN A 260 -22.69 4.89 2.56
CA ASN A 260 -21.50 4.17 2.10
C ASN A 260 -21.89 3.16 1.01
N TYR A 261 -21.69 3.54 -0.25
CA TYR A 261 -22.00 2.72 -1.43
C TYR A 261 -20.78 1.95 -1.99
N GLY A 262 -19.67 2.00 -1.27
CA GLY A 262 -18.41 1.38 -1.63
C GLY A 262 -17.21 2.31 -1.52
N GLN A 263 -16.03 1.71 -1.53
CA GLN A 263 -14.74 2.37 -1.47
C GLN A 263 -13.86 1.94 -2.64
N ARG A 264 -13.02 2.83 -3.14
CA ARG A 264 -11.93 2.50 -4.07
C ARG A 264 -10.64 2.46 -3.26
N ILE A 265 -10.13 1.27 -2.99
CA ILE A 265 -8.91 1.04 -2.19
C ILE A 265 -7.90 0.12 -2.87
N ASP A 266 -8.31 -0.60 -3.91
CA ASP A 266 -7.44 -1.37 -4.79
C ASP A 266 -7.09 -0.51 -6.02
N TYR A 267 -5.84 -0.59 -6.48
CA TYR A 267 -5.34 0.25 -7.57
C TYR A 267 -4.39 -0.50 -8.50
N VAL A 268 -4.23 0.06 -9.70
CA VAL A 268 -3.05 -0.16 -10.54
C VAL A 268 -2.46 1.21 -10.87
N PHE A 269 -1.34 1.54 -10.23
CA PHE A 269 -0.50 2.69 -10.58
C PHE A 269 0.57 2.30 -11.58
N TYR A 270 1.04 3.25 -12.39
CA TYR A 270 2.12 3.01 -13.34
C TYR A 270 2.96 4.28 -13.63
N ARG A 271 4.23 4.12 -13.97
CA ARG A 271 5.04 5.24 -14.49
C ARG A 271 4.74 5.43 -15.98
N LYS A 272 3.96 6.45 -16.33
CA LYS A 272 3.70 6.80 -17.73
C LYS A 272 4.98 7.24 -18.44
N THR A 273 5.19 6.74 -19.65
CA THR A 273 6.29 7.15 -20.55
C THR A 273 5.76 7.39 -21.96
N SER A 274 6.62 7.87 -22.87
CA SER A 274 6.28 7.97 -24.31
C SER A 274 6.04 6.61 -24.99
N ARG A 275 6.43 5.51 -24.33
CA ARG A 275 6.33 4.13 -24.86
C ARG A 275 5.47 3.19 -24.01
N PHE A 276 4.95 3.67 -22.89
CA PHE A 276 4.19 2.86 -21.93
C PHE A 276 3.09 3.72 -21.29
N TRP A 277 1.83 3.42 -21.63
CA TRP A 277 0.66 4.11 -21.09
C TRP A 277 -0.54 3.19 -20.90
N CYS A 278 -1.38 3.48 -19.92
CA CYS A 278 -2.67 2.80 -19.75
C CYS A 278 -3.58 3.12 -20.94
N SER A 279 -4.23 2.12 -21.53
CA SER A 279 -5.22 2.28 -22.60
C SER A 279 -6.63 1.83 -22.20
N ASN A 280 -6.77 1.04 -21.14
CA ASN A 280 -8.06 0.68 -20.54
C ASN A 280 -7.89 0.31 -19.06
N ALA A 281 -8.87 0.63 -18.21
CA ALA A 281 -8.95 0.14 -16.83
C ALA A 281 -10.41 -0.17 -16.48
N ARG A 282 -10.66 -1.17 -15.63
CA ARG A 282 -12.02 -1.53 -15.18
C ARG A 282 -12.02 -2.35 -13.88
N VAL A 283 -13.13 -2.29 -13.15
CA VAL A 283 -13.43 -3.20 -12.05
C VAL A 283 -13.96 -4.51 -12.64
N VAL A 284 -13.51 -5.64 -12.10
CA VAL A 284 -13.80 -7.02 -12.55
C VAL A 284 -14.08 -7.92 -11.34
N PHE A 285 -14.52 -9.16 -11.54
CA PHE A 285 -14.99 -10.05 -10.47
C PHE A 285 -16.19 -9.49 -9.69
N THR A 286 -17.05 -8.71 -10.36
CA THR A 286 -18.27 -8.13 -9.77
C THR A 286 -19.46 -9.09 -9.81
N GLU A 287 -19.31 -10.20 -10.54
CA GLU A 287 -20.28 -11.29 -10.65
C GLU A 287 -20.17 -12.28 -9.48
N VAL A 288 -21.20 -13.10 -9.31
CA VAL A 288 -21.22 -14.21 -8.36
C VAL A 288 -20.70 -15.49 -8.99
N ILE A 289 -20.02 -16.33 -8.21
CA ILE A 289 -19.56 -17.66 -8.65
C ILE A 289 -20.80 -18.53 -8.93
N PRO A 290 -20.96 -19.06 -10.17
CA PRO A 290 -22.04 -19.97 -10.50
C PRO A 290 -22.08 -21.19 -9.57
N GLY A 291 -23.25 -21.49 -9.00
CA GLY A 291 -23.45 -22.61 -8.07
C GLY A 291 -23.10 -22.34 -6.61
N LEU A 292 -22.29 -21.32 -6.29
CA LEU A 292 -22.08 -20.85 -4.90
C LEU A 292 -22.96 -19.66 -4.52
N ASN A 293 -23.43 -18.88 -5.52
CA ASN A 293 -24.27 -17.69 -5.34
C ASN A 293 -23.64 -16.62 -4.41
N CYS A 294 -22.31 -16.51 -4.45
CA CYS A 294 -21.54 -15.52 -3.71
C CYS A 294 -20.42 -14.92 -4.59
N SER A 295 -20.00 -13.68 -4.29
CA SER A 295 -18.85 -13.03 -4.91
C SER A 295 -17.55 -13.81 -4.67
N TYR A 296 -16.59 -13.68 -5.60
CA TYR A 296 -15.31 -14.40 -5.53
C TYR A 296 -14.49 -14.09 -4.27
N THR A 297 -14.63 -12.88 -3.75
CA THR A 297 -13.94 -12.33 -2.59
C THR A 297 -14.72 -11.11 -2.09
N ASP A 298 -14.41 -10.56 -0.92
CA ASP A 298 -15.08 -9.35 -0.38
C ASP A 298 -14.64 -8.05 -1.08
N HIS A 299 -13.56 -8.12 -1.87
CA HIS A 299 -13.17 -7.11 -2.84
C HIS A 299 -13.63 -7.48 -4.27
N PHE A 300 -13.60 -6.50 -5.17
CA PHE A 300 -13.62 -6.67 -6.62
C PHE A 300 -12.22 -6.42 -7.18
N GLY A 301 -11.86 -7.12 -8.25
CA GLY A 301 -10.55 -6.99 -8.88
C GLY A 301 -10.41 -5.70 -9.71
N VAL A 302 -9.17 -5.24 -9.88
CA VAL A 302 -8.85 -4.11 -10.77
C VAL A 302 -8.00 -4.59 -11.93
N GLU A 303 -8.56 -4.48 -13.14
CA GLU A 303 -7.85 -4.73 -14.39
C GLU A 303 -7.30 -3.42 -14.96
N ALA A 304 -6.07 -3.46 -15.47
CA ALA A 304 -5.53 -2.43 -16.34
C ALA A 304 -4.86 -3.05 -17.57
N THR A 305 -5.06 -2.45 -18.75
CA THR A 305 -4.35 -2.79 -19.98
C THR A 305 -3.46 -1.62 -20.37
N PHE A 306 -2.19 -1.91 -20.59
CA PHE A 306 -1.19 -0.96 -21.04
C PHE A 306 -0.88 -1.17 -22.52
N THR A 307 -0.69 -0.08 -23.26
CA THR A 307 -0.09 -0.10 -24.59
C THR A 307 1.42 0.10 -24.44
N ILE A 308 2.19 -0.79 -25.08
CA ILE A 308 3.65 -0.82 -25.05
C ILE A 308 4.19 -0.66 -26.47
N VAL A 309 5.10 0.28 -26.65
CA VAL A 309 5.73 0.61 -27.93
C VAL A 309 7.22 0.26 -27.88
N GLY A 310 7.63 -0.77 -28.62
CA GLY A 310 9.01 -1.24 -28.59
C GLY A 310 9.99 -0.29 -29.28
N GLY A 311 11.19 -0.18 -28.70
CA GLY A 311 12.37 0.22 -29.47
C GLY A 311 12.65 -0.79 -30.58
N GLY A 312 13.36 -0.37 -31.63
CA GLY A 312 13.73 -1.27 -32.74
C GLY A 312 14.46 -2.53 -32.27
N LYS A 313 14.36 -3.61 -33.06
CA LYS A 313 14.86 -4.97 -32.76
C LYS A 313 16.12 -4.99 -31.87
N SER A 314 16.02 -5.69 -30.73
CA SER A 314 17.01 -5.82 -29.62
C SER A 314 16.90 -4.82 -28.45
N SER A 315 15.68 -4.49 -28.02
CA SER A 315 15.42 -3.66 -26.83
C SER A 315 15.54 -4.39 -25.48
N VAL A 316 16.74 -4.93 -25.18
CA VAL A 316 17.15 -5.25 -23.78
C VAL A 316 17.77 -4.00 -23.11
N ILE A 317 17.74 -2.86 -23.80
CA ILE A 317 18.26 -1.58 -23.33
C ILE A 317 17.24 -0.96 -22.36
N PRO A 318 17.65 -0.63 -21.11
CA PRO A 318 16.78 0.10 -20.19
C PRO A 318 16.31 1.43 -20.80
N LEU A 319 15.14 1.92 -20.37
CA LEU A 319 14.65 3.24 -20.77
C LEU A 319 15.71 4.30 -20.47
N THR A 320 16.06 5.10 -21.47
CA THR A 320 16.91 6.27 -21.28
C THR A 320 16.19 7.33 -20.45
N VAL A 321 16.94 8.19 -19.76
CA VAL A 321 16.39 9.30 -18.94
C VAL A 321 15.38 10.16 -19.73
N TRP A 322 15.60 10.33 -21.03
CA TRP A 322 14.69 11.05 -21.93
C TRP A 322 13.37 10.31 -22.18
N GLU A 323 13.39 8.98 -22.30
CA GLU A 323 12.19 8.17 -22.52
C GLU A 323 11.34 8.04 -21.25
N GLN A 324 11.95 8.09 -20.06
CA GLN A 324 11.26 8.03 -18.77
C GLN A 324 10.55 9.33 -18.36
N GLY A 325 10.82 10.41 -19.11
CA GLY A 325 10.59 11.77 -18.65
C GLY A 325 11.58 12.17 -17.54
N VAL A 326 12.00 13.43 -17.55
CA VAL A 326 12.78 14.00 -16.44
C VAL A 326 11.97 13.87 -15.15
N TYR A 327 12.62 13.54 -14.03
CA TYR A 327 11.99 13.61 -12.71
C TYR A 327 11.54 15.05 -12.44
N ASP A 328 10.23 15.26 -12.46
CA ASP A 328 9.68 16.59 -12.32
C ASP A 328 9.49 16.95 -10.85
N TYR A 329 10.47 17.67 -10.31
CA TYR A 329 10.43 18.23 -8.96
C TYR A 329 9.26 19.23 -8.76
N GLU A 330 8.71 19.79 -9.84
CA GLU A 330 7.51 20.65 -9.80
C GLU A 330 6.21 19.81 -9.68
N HIS A 331 6.24 18.52 -10.03
CA HIS A 331 5.11 17.58 -9.89
C HIS A 331 5.11 16.79 -8.55
N ASP A 332 6.22 16.80 -7.81
CA ASP A 332 6.28 16.28 -6.44
C ASP A 332 5.32 17.04 -5.50
N SER A 333 4.90 16.41 -4.39
CA SER A 333 3.97 17.03 -3.44
C SER A 333 4.38 18.44 -3.00
N ASP A 334 3.37 19.30 -2.79
CA ASP A 334 3.54 20.64 -2.19
C ASP A 334 4.03 20.56 -0.73
N SER A 335 4.61 21.65 -0.23
CA SER A 335 5.11 21.73 1.16
C SER A 335 4.01 21.39 2.17
N ALA A 336 2.79 21.92 1.95
CA ALA A 336 1.65 21.68 2.83
C ALA A 336 1.36 20.19 3.04
N THR A 337 1.47 19.37 1.98
CA THR A 337 1.30 17.91 2.10
C THR A 337 2.37 17.28 3.00
N PHE A 338 3.63 17.71 2.89
CA PHE A 338 4.70 17.22 3.76
C PHE A 338 4.56 17.73 5.20
N ASP A 339 4.12 18.98 5.38
CA ASP A 339 3.84 19.58 6.69
C ASP A 339 2.67 18.83 7.39
N ASP A 340 1.58 18.51 6.66
CA ASP A 340 0.47 17.68 7.14
C ASP A 340 0.94 16.27 7.55
N MET A 341 1.80 15.63 6.74
CA MET A 341 2.38 14.32 7.06
C MET A 341 3.21 14.36 8.35
N LEU A 342 4.04 15.40 8.50
CA LEU A 342 4.88 15.58 9.69
C LEU A 342 4.03 15.85 10.94
N GLU A 343 2.91 16.58 10.86
CA GLU A 343 1.98 16.71 11.98
C GLU A 343 1.43 15.33 12.39
N VAL A 344 0.92 14.54 11.43
CA VAL A 344 0.36 13.21 11.69
C VAL A 344 1.40 12.28 12.33
N PHE A 345 2.64 12.26 11.85
CA PHE A 345 3.70 11.43 12.41
C PHE A 345 4.11 11.85 13.82
N ARG A 346 4.35 13.15 14.07
CA ARG A 346 4.74 13.66 15.39
C ARG A 346 3.66 13.39 16.44
N LYS A 347 2.39 13.60 16.08
CA LYS A 347 1.22 13.31 16.92
C LYS A 347 1.08 11.83 17.26
N ASP A 348 1.43 10.93 16.35
CA ASP A 348 1.41 9.48 16.64
C ASP A 348 2.65 9.01 17.41
N LEU A 349 3.80 9.67 17.23
CA LEU A 349 5.00 9.44 18.05
C LEU A 349 4.75 9.79 19.53
N GLU A 350 4.12 10.93 19.81
CA GLU A 350 3.69 11.30 21.17
C GLU A 350 2.73 10.27 21.78
N LYS A 351 1.75 9.79 20.99
CA LYS A 351 0.83 8.72 21.42
C LYS A 351 1.58 7.42 21.71
N SER A 352 2.52 7.01 20.85
CA SER A 352 3.32 5.79 21.04
C SER A 352 4.19 5.88 22.31
N ILE A 353 4.83 7.02 22.56
CA ILE A 353 5.59 7.28 23.80
C ILE A 353 4.66 7.20 25.03
N SER A 354 3.45 7.76 24.95
CA SER A 354 2.46 7.69 26.03
C SER A 354 1.97 6.26 26.29
N LYS A 355 1.60 5.52 25.23
CA LYS A 355 1.23 4.09 25.29
C LYS A 355 2.37 3.23 25.88
N GLN A 356 3.62 3.48 25.49
CA GLN A 356 4.78 2.75 26.03
C GLN A 356 4.97 3.00 27.53
N LYS A 357 4.84 4.25 28.00
CA LYS A 357 4.88 4.58 29.44
C LYS A 357 3.77 3.85 30.21
N PHE A 358 2.57 3.79 29.66
CA PHE A 358 1.45 3.03 30.23
C PHE A 358 1.74 1.51 30.29
N HIS A 359 2.33 0.93 29.24
CA HIS A 359 2.74 -0.48 29.26
C HIS A 359 3.79 -0.76 30.33
N TYR A 360 4.80 0.11 30.49
CA TYR A 360 5.77 -0.03 31.56
C TYR A 360 5.16 0.16 32.96
N ALA A 361 4.17 1.04 33.13
CA ALA A 361 3.44 1.16 34.39
C ALA A 361 2.73 -0.16 34.76
N ILE A 362 2.05 -0.81 33.81
CA ILE A 362 1.45 -2.14 34.02
C ILE A 362 2.52 -3.18 34.37
N PHE A 363 3.66 -3.19 33.67
CA PHE A 363 4.78 -4.08 33.98
C PHE A 363 5.31 -3.91 35.40
N TYR A 364 5.58 -2.67 35.86
CA TYR A 364 6.11 -2.41 37.20
C TYR A 364 5.09 -2.70 38.31
N ILE A 365 3.81 -2.36 38.11
CA ILE A 365 2.73 -2.70 39.06
C ILE A 365 2.59 -4.22 39.18
N SER A 366 2.53 -4.93 38.05
CA SER A 366 2.40 -6.39 38.02
C SER A 366 3.61 -7.08 38.66
N SER A 367 4.83 -6.59 38.37
CA SER A 367 6.07 -7.10 38.96
C SER A 367 6.12 -6.90 40.48
N SER A 368 5.59 -5.77 40.97
CA SER A 368 5.46 -5.49 42.40
C SER A 368 4.47 -6.46 43.08
N ILE A 369 3.34 -6.76 42.43
CA ILE A 369 2.35 -7.73 42.92
C ILE A 369 2.94 -9.14 42.95
N VAL A 370 3.68 -9.55 41.91
CA VAL A 370 4.40 -10.83 41.85
C VAL A 370 5.42 -10.93 42.97
N PHE A 371 6.22 -9.90 43.19
CA PHE A 371 7.21 -9.85 44.29
C PHE A 371 6.55 -9.98 45.66
N MET A 372 5.47 -9.24 45.91
CA MET A 372 4.71 -9.32 47.17
C MET A 372 4.04 -10.70 47.36
N GLY A 373 3.56 -11.32 46.29
CA GLY A 373 3.00 -12.66 46.32
C GLY A 373 4.05 -13.74 46.61
N ILE A 374 5.24 -13.64 46.01
CA ILE A 374 6.38 -14.52 46.33
C ILE A 374 6.78 -14.35 47.80
N LEU A 375 6.91 -13.11 48.29
CA LEU A 375 7.20 -12.82 49.69
C LEU A 375 6.13 -13.42 50.62
N MET A 376 4.84 -13.31 50.27
CA MET A 376 3.74 -13.92 51.01
C MET A 376 3.87 -15.45 51.06
N THR A 377 4.22 -16.11 49.95
CA THR A 377 4.44 -17.58 49.95
C THR A 377 5.63 -17.98 50.84
N ILE A 378 6.70 -17.17 50.90
CA ILE A 378 7.84 -17.42 51.80
C ILE A 378 7.42 -17.28 53.27
N ILE A 379 6.61 -16.26 53.61
CA ILE A 379 6.09 -16.04 54.98
C ILE A 379 5.18 -17.20 55.43
N ILE A 380 4.36 -17.72 54.52
CA ILE A 380 3.52 -18.91 54.78
C ILE A 380 4.39 -20.16 54.96
N GLN A 381 5.38 -20.39 54.08
CA GLN A 381 6.32 -21.51 54.16
C GLN A 381 7.15 -21.50 55.45
N ALA A 382 7.49 -20.31 55.95
CA ALA A 382 8.19 -20.10 57.21
C ALA A 382 7.30 -20.27 58.46
N GLY A 383 6.00 -20.56 58.30
CA GLY A 383 5.05 -20.77 59.39
C GLY A 383 4.57 -19.50 60.10
N ALA A 384 4.97 -18.31 59.63
CA ALA A 384 4.56 -17.03 60.22
C ALA A 384 3.10 -16.65 59.87
N LEU A 385 2.53 -17.26 58.84
CA LEU A 385 1.10 -17.21 58.50
C LEU A 385 0.60 -18.63 58.17
N SER A 386 -0.62 -18.95 58.57
CA SER A 386 -1.27 -20.24 58.28
C SER A 386 -2.67 -20.06 57.66
N PRO A 387 -2.76 -19.48 56.45
CA PRO A 387 -4.04 -19.29 55.78
C PRO A 387 -4.64 -20.61 55.28
N PRO A 388 -5.97 -20.70 55.10
CA PRO A 388 -6.61 -21.85 54.48
C PRO A 388 -6.07 -22.14 53.07
N SER A 389 -6.00 -23.41 52.67
CA SER A 389 -5.42 -23.82 51.37
C SER A 389 -6.05 -23.15 50.15
N TRP A 390 -7.35 -22.82 50.21
CA TRP A 390 -8.03 -22.10 49.12
C TRP A 390 -7.50 -20.67 48.93
N VAL A 391 -7.04 -20.01 50.00
CA VAL A 391 -6.39 -18.68 49.92
C VAL A 391 -5.04 -18.80 49.23
N VAL A 392 -4.26 -19.84 49.55
CA VAL A 392 -2.96 -20.10 48.91
C VAL A 392 -3.15 -20.31 47.40
N ILE A 393 -4.14 -21.11 47.00
CA ILE A 393 -4.49 -21.34 45.58
C ILE A 393 -4.84 -20.01 44.88
N ILE A 394 -5.65 -19.15 45.50
CA ILE A 394 -5.98 -17.83 44.93
C ILE A 394 -4.73 -16.95 44.77
N ILE A 395 -3.85 -16.91 45.78
CA ILE A 395 -2.58 -16.16 45.71
C ILE A 395 -1.71 -16.69 44.57
N THR A 396 -1.54 -18.02 44.43
CA THR A 396 -0.75 -18.62 43.35
C THR A 396 -1.32 -18.30 41.97
N ILE A 397 -2.65 -18.38 41.78
CA ILE A 397 -3.31 -18.03 40.52
C ILE A 397 -3.12 -16.54 40.22
N ALA A 398 -3.33 -15.66 41.20
CA ALA A 398 -3.14 -14.22 41.04
C ALA A 398 -1.69 -13.87 40.65
N VAL A 399 -0.70 -14.46 41.33
CA VAL A 399 0.72 -14.28 41.00
C VAL A 399 1.04 -14.76 39.59
N ALA A 400 0.52 -15.92 39.17
CA ALA A 400 0.73 -16.42 37.81
C ALA A 400 0.11 -15.49 36.74
N LEU A 401 -1.10 -14.96 36.99
CA LEU A 401 -1.77 -14.01 36.09
C LEU A 401 -1.02 -12.67 36.01
N PHE A 402 -0.57 -12.10 37.14
CA PHE A 402 0.22 -10.87 37.13
C PHE A 402 1.62 -11.07 36.55
N ALA A 403 2.24 -12.25 36.71
CA ALA A 403 3.50 -12.57 36.03
C ALA A 403 3.31 -12.56 34.51
N ALA A 404 2.30 -13.27 34.00
CA ALA A 404 1.98 -13.28 32.56
C ALA A 404 1.65 -11.88 32.03
N LEU A 405 0.78 -11.14 32.72
CA LEU A 405 0.41 -9.77 32.36
C LEU A 405 1.63 -8.84 32.33
N GLY A 406 2.44 -8.87 33.39
CA GLY A 406 3.66 -8.08 33.51
C GLY A 406 4.63 -8.39 32.37
N THR A 407 4.96 -9.66 32.14
CA THR A 407 5.85 -10.08 31.05
C THR A 407 5.34 -9.64 29.68
N ILE A 408 4.05 -9.80 29.38
CA ILE A 408 3.47 -9.36 28.10
C ILE A 408 3.61 -7.84 27.93
N PHE A 409 3.17 -7.04 28.90
CA PHE A 409 3.23 -5.58 28.80
C PHE A 409 4.67 -5.04 28.81
N GLY A 410 5.58 -5.67 29.54
CA GLY A 410 7.01 -5.36 29.52
C GLY A 410 7.63 -5.62 28.14
N LEU A 411 7.36 -6.78 27.53
CA LEU A 411 7.84 -7.12 26.19
C LEU A 411 7.21 -6.25 25.10
N VAL A 412 5.91 -5.95 25.17
CA VAL A 412 5.24 -5.03 24.23
C VAL A 412 5.80 -3.62 24.35
N GLY A 413 6.02 -3.11 25.58
CA GLY A 413 6.65 -1.82 25.82
C GLY A 413 8.08 -1.75 25.26
N LEU A 414 8.89 -2.77 25.53
CA LEU A 414 10.30 -2.83 25.13
C LEU A 414 10.50 -3.08 23.63
N LEU A 415 9.78 -4.03 23.04
CA LEU A 415 10.00 -4.45 21.66
C LEU A 415 9.12 -3.63 20.70
N SER A 416 7.79 -3.76 20.81
CA SER A 416 6.86 -3.07 19.91
C SER A 416 6.91 -1.55 20.07
N GLY A 417 7.00 -1.04 21.31
CA GLY A 417 7.03 0.39 21.59
C GLY A 417 8.28 1.08 21.02
N ASN A 418 9.47 0.49 21.22
CA ASN A 418 10.70 1.05 20.65
C ASN A 418 10.75 0.91 19.12
N SER A 419 10.27 -0.20 18.56
CA SER A 419 10.20 -0.39 17.11
C SER A 419 9.28 0.63 16.42
N GLU A 420 8.09 0.86 16.98
CA GLU A 420 7.13 1.86 16.48
C GLU A 420 7.73 3.28 16.54
N GLN A 421 8.29 3.67 17.68
CA GLN A 421 8.89 5.00 17.86
C GLN A 421 10.10 5.23 16.95
N ASN A 422 10.94 4.22 16.73
CA ASN A 422 12.11 4.36 15.86
C ASN A 422 11.70 4.40 14.38
N GLY A 423 10.67 3.65 13.97
CA GLY A 423 10.08 3.77 12.64
C GLY A 423 9.47 5.15 12.38
N LEU A 424 8.74 5.70 13.37
CA LEU A 424 8.16 7.05 13.30
C LEU A 424 9.24 8.15 13.25
N LYS A 425 10.30 8.07 14.07
CA LYS A 425 11.42 9.04 14.01
C LYS A 425 12.13 9.00 12.66
N LEU A 426 12.44 7.81 12.15
CA LEU A 426 13.14 7.66 10.88
C LEU A 426 12.34 8.25 9.70
N VAL A 427 11.02 8.02 9.64
CA VAL A 427 10.21 8.60 8.55
C VAL A 427 10.02 10.12 8.70
N ILE A 428 10.01 10.66 9.93
CA ILE A 428 10.06 12.10 10.18
C ILE A 428 11.38 12.68 9.64
N GLU A 429 12.52 12.09 10.03
CA GLU A 429 13.86 12.52 9.59
C GLU A 429 14.05 12.42 8.06
N GLU A 430 13.50 11.39 7.42
CA GLU A 430 13.49 11.24 5.95
C GLU A 430 12.68 12.34 5.25
N VAL A 431 11.48 12.66 5.74
CA VAL A 431 10.61 13.68 5.15
C VAL A 431 11.16 15.09 5.39
N GLU A 432 11.72 15.36 6.58
CA GLU A 432 12.42 16.62 6.88
C GLU A 432 13.64 16.81 5.97
N SER A 433 14.49 15.78 5.84
CA SER A 433 15.67 15.81 4.97
C SER A 433 15.31 16.03 3.50
N TRP A 434 14.24 15.38 3.02
CA TRP A 434 13.73 15.58 1.66
C TRP A 434 13.20 17.00 1.45
N THR A 435 12.41 17.51 2.40
CA THR A 435 11.78 18.84 2.32
C THR A 435 12.83 19.96 2.30
N GLU A 436 13.87 19.83 3.13
CA GLU A 436 15.00 20.77 3.13
C GLU A 436 15.81 20.68 1.83
N GLY A 437 16.09 19.45 1.36
CA GLY A 437 16.75 19.24 0.07
C GLY A 437 15.98 19.85 -1.11
N LYS A 438 14.64 19.72 -1.12
CA LYS A 438 13.77 20.33 -2.14
C LYS A 438 13.88 21.86 -2.15
N LYS A 439 13.78 22.52 -0.98
CA LYS A 439 13.94 23.98 -0.83
C LYS A 439 15.30 24.49 -1.34
N ILE A 440 16.39 23.75 -1.07
CA ILE A 440 17.74 24.09 -1.55
C ILE A 440 17.84 23.96 -3.08
N VAL A 441 17.18 22.97 -3.70
CA VAL A 441 17.17 22.82 -5.17
C VAL A 441 16.31 23.91 -5.83
N GLU A 442 15.15 24.23 -5.26
CA GLU A 442 14.25 25.28 -5.75
C GLU A 442 14.89 26.66 -5.72
N SER A 443 15.51 27.05 -4.59
CA SER A 443 16.20 28.35 -4.45
C SER A 443 17.38 28.53 -5.41
N ARG A 444 18.09 27.45 -5.75
CA ARG A 444 19.10 27.49 -6.84
C ARG A 444 18.46 27.74 -8.20
N ARG A 445 17.32 27.10 -8.50
CA ARG A 445 16.60 27.29 -9.77
C ARG A 445 16.06 28.71 -9.92
N THR A 446 15.56 29.34 -8.85
CA THR A 446 15.12 30.75 -8.91
C THR A 446 16.29 31.69 -9.15
N SER A 447 17.42 31.52 -8.44
CA SER A 447 18.64 32.32 -8.67
C SER A 447 19.11 32.26 -10.13
N TYR A 448 19.14 31.07 -10.74
CA TYR A 448 19.50 30.92 -12.16
C TYR A 448 18.51 31.57 -13.14
N ARG A 449 17.20 31.64 -12.80
CA ARG A 449 16.19 32.33 -13.61
C ARG A 449 16.37 33.85 -13.54
N ASP A 450 16.66 34.38 -12.35
CA ASP A 450 16.87 35.82 -12.15
C ASP A 450 18.16 36.29 -12.83
N ASP A 451 19.29 35.61 -12.62
CA ASP A 451 20.57 35.92 -13.28
C ASP A 451 20.49 35.84 -14.81
N GLY A 452 19.70 34.90 -15.34
CA GLY A 452 19.46 34.74 -16.78
C GLY A 452 18.65 35.88 -17.41
N SER A 453 17.87 36.61 -16.62
CA SER A 453 17.04 37.73 -17.09
C SER A 453 17.82 39.06 -17.19
N GLY A 454 18.97 39.17 -16.51
CA GLY A 454 19.81 40.38 -16.48
C GLY A 454 20.70 40.59 -17.71
N SER A 455 20.87 39.59 -18.57
CA SER A 455 21.73 39.70 -19.75
C SER A 455 21.03 40.31 -20.96
N GLN A 456 20.71 41.61 -20.88
CA GLN A 456 20.69 42.41 -22.11
C GLN A 456 22.09 42.36 -22.73
N ARG A 457 22.25 41.64 -23.85
CA ARG A 457 23.40 41.83 -24.73
C ARG A 457 23.33 43.22 -25.35
N SER A 458 23.84 44.20 -24.61
CA SER A 458 24.06 45.56 -25.07
C SER A 458 24.97 45.54 -26.30
N SER A 459 24.46 46.09 -27.39
CA SER A 459 25.19 46.38 -28.61
C SER A 459 26.04 47.64 -28.43
N ALA A 460 27.31 47.51 -28.03
CA ALA A 460 28.34 48.55 -28.22
C ALA A 460 29.76 48.09 -27.83
N VAL A 461 30.48 47.42 -28.74
CA VAL A 461 31.93 47.66 -28.96
C VAL A 461 32.22 47.43 -30.45
N GLU A 462 31.83 48.39 -31.28
CA GLU A 462 32.42 48.59 -32.60
C GLU A 462 33.30 49.84 -32.49
N GLY A 463 34.60 49.64 -32.36
CA GLY A 463 35.57 50.73 -32.11
C GLY A 463 36.91 50.19 -31.62
N ASP A 464 37.98 50.62 -32.28
CA ASP A 464 39.38 50.55 -31.84
C ASP A 464 40.05 49.17 -31.65
N LEU A 465 40.24 48.47 -32.78
CA LEU A 465 41.51 47.77 -33.03
C LEU A 465 41.93 47.78 -34.52
N LYS A 466 42.00 49.00 -35.05
CA LYS A 466 42.95 49.47 -36.08
C LYS A 466 43.63 50.67 -35.41
N ARG A 467 44.83 50.62 -34.86
CA ARG A 467 46.11 50.16 -35.42
C ARG A 467 47.18 50.22 -34.28
N LEU A 468 48.46 49.85 -34.40
CA LEU A 468 49.26 49.08 -35.37
C LEU A 468 48.92 49.23 -36.87
N THR A 469 49.54 50.14 -37.62
CA THR A 469 50.45 51.23 -37.21
C THR A 469 49.80 52.33 -36.37
#